data_AF-A0A7H9F0V8-F1
#
_entry.id   AF-A0A7H9F0V8-F1
#
_cell.length_a   1.000
_cell.length_b   1.000
_cell.length_c   1.000
_cell.angle_alpha   90.00
_cell.angle_beta   90.00
_cell.angle_gamma   90.00
#
_symmetry.space_group_name_H-M   'P 1'
#
loop_
_entity.id
_entity.type
_entity.pdbx_description
1 polymer ?
#
loop_
_entity_poly.entity_id
_entity_poly.type
_entity_poly.pdbx_seq_one_letter_code
_entity_poly.pdbx_strand_id
1 'polypeptide(L)'
;MIDEILKRYAKEIAKEEKQRLKEQKRAERQRKQLERLCKPAPGVEDIFRYRNAWARNVGQSNRRLMERAERDHAIAKLGPINHLAALVVAMEWHPHHAYILIVATDPGVTCEELTDFYNLSHSNHRMVFRRLNTVLKQLGWRFASYPRGVPNEPWGWELEKIPG
;
A
#
# COMPACT_ATOMS: atom_id res chain seq x y z
N MET A 1 14.32 -16.31 78.13
CA MET A 1 13.21 -15.63 77.42
C MET A 1 13.70 -14.76 76.26
N ILE A 2 14.66 -13.83 76.47
CA ILE A 2 15.19 -12.97 75.38
C ILE A 2 15.96 -13.76 74.30
N ASP A 3 16.76 -14.75 74.69
CA ASP A 3 17.59 -15.54 73.77
C ASP A 3 16.77 -16.44 72.80
N GLU A 4 15.61 -16.92 73.24
CA GLU A 4 14.69 -17.69 72.39
C GLU A 4 13.95 -16.80 71.38
N ILE A 5 13.65 -15.55 71.76
CA ILE A 5 13.04 -14.56 70.88
C ILE A 5 14.05 -14.18 69.77
N LEU A 6 15.31 -13.95 70.12
CA LEU A 6 16.38 -13.67 69.14
C LEU A 6 16.62 -14.84 68.17
N LYS A 7 16.60 -16.09 68.66
CA LYS A 7 16.71 -17.29 67.82
C LYS A 7 15.51 -17.47 66.88
N ARG A 8 14.30 -17.08 67.29
CA ARG A 8 13.11 -17.09 66.42
C ARG A 8 13.23 -16.02 65.32
N TYR A 9 13.62 -14.79 65.67
CA TYR A 9 13.83 -13.71 64.70
C TYR A 9 14.91 -14.06 63.66
N ALA A 10 16.05 -14.60 64.09
CA ALA A 10 17.10 -15.03 63.17
C ALA A 10 16.63 -16.13 62.20
N LYS A 11 15.76 -17.04 62.65
CA LYS A 11 15.13 -18.07 61.80
C LYS A 11 14.13 -17.49 60.81
N GLU A 12 13.39 -16.44 61.17
CA GLU A 12 12.45 -15.78 60.26
C GLU A 12 13.17 -14.98 59.17
N ILE A 13 14.20 -14.21 59.54
CA ILE A 13 15.05 -13.49 58.58
C ILE A 13 15.69 -14.46 57.58
N ALA A 14 16.25 -15.58 58.07
CA ALA A 14 16.83 -16.60 57.20
C ALA A 14 15.80 -17.28 56.27
N LYS A 15 14.53 -17.38 56.70
CA LYS A 15 13.44 -17.89 55.85
C LYS A 15 13.03 -16.88 54.78
N GLU A 16 12.90 -15.61 55.14
CA GLU A 16 12.59 -14.52 54.20
C GLU A 16 13.68 -14.36 53.15
N GLU A 17 14.96 -14.35 53.53
CA GLU A 17 16.08 -14.27 52.59
C GLU A 17 16.06 -15.45 51.61
N LYS A 18 15.81 -16.66 52.13
CA LYS A 18 15.70 -17.88 51.30
C LYS A 18 14.51 -17.82 50.35
N GLN A 19 13.43 -17.14 50.73
CA GLN A 19 12.24 -16.94 49.89
C GLN A 19 12.52 -15.91 48.78
N ARG A 20 13.13 -14.77 49.11
CA ARG A 20 13.58 -13.75 48.14
C ARG A 20 14.54 -14.33 47.11
N LEU A 21 15.48 -15.18 47.54
CA LEU A 21 16.43 -15.84 46.65
C LEU A 21 15.75 -16.80 45.67
N LYS A 22 14.68 -17.49 46.10
CA LYS A 22 13.87 -18.37 45.24
C LYS A 22 13.08 -17.58 44.20
N GLU A 23 12.50 -16.45 44.61
CA GLU A 23 11.75 -15.56 43.72
C GLU A 23 12.65 -14.94 42.66
N GLN A 24 13.83 -14.45 43.04
CA GLN A 24 14.83 -13.96 42.08
C GLN A 24 15.23 -15.04 41.06
N LYS A 25 15.51 -16.26 41.52
CA LYS A 25 15.82 -17.38 40.61
C LYS A 25 14.66 -17.73 39.68
N ARG A 26 13.41 -17.57 40.14
CA ARG A 26 12.22 -17.82 39.32
C ARG A 26 12.05 -16.73 38.25
N ALA A 27 12.23 -15.47 38.62
CA ALA A 27 12.20 -14.34 37.69
C ALA A 27 13.31 -14.42 36.64
N GLU A 28 14.53 -14.81 37.03
CA GLU A 28 15.65 -14.98 36.10
C GLU A 28 15.39 -16.12 35.10
N ARG A 29 14.79 -17.24 35.56
CA ARG A 29 14.37 -18.33 34.68
C ARG A 29 13.31 -17.89 33.67
N GLN A 30 12.31 -17.14 34.11
CA GLN A 30 11.28 -16.59 33.23
C GLN A 30 11.86 -15.63 32.19
N ARG A 31 12.78 -14.75 32.60
CA ARG A 31 13.48 -13.83 31.69
C ARG A 31 14.29 -14.59 30.64
N LYS A 32 15.07 -15.61 31.04
CA LYS A 32 15.82 -16.48 30.12
C LYS A 32 14.91 -17.27 29.18
N GLN A 33 13.73 -17.68 29.64
CA GLN A 33 12.72 -18.34 28.79
C GLN A 33 12.16 -17.38 27.75
N LEU A 34 11.79 -16.16 28.16
CA LEU A 34 11.29 -15.12 27.27
C LEU A 34 12.34 -14.75 26.22
N GLU A 35 13.59 -14.56 26.62
CA GLU A 35 14.68 -14.23 25.71
C GLU A 35 14.93 -15.33 24.67
N ARG A 36 14.72 -16.61 25.02
CA ARG A 36 14.78 -17.73 24.07
C ARG A 36 13.62 -17.74 23.09
N LEU A 37 12.40 -17.44 23.55
CA LEU A 37 11.20 -17.39 22.73
C LEU A 37 11.19 -16.18 21.78
N CYS A 38 11.73 -15.05 22.24
CA CYS A 38 11.83 -13.81 21.48
C CYS A 38 13.12 -13.70 20.66
N LYS A 39 13.91 -14.78 20.53
CA LYS A 39 15.03 -14.76 19.59
C LYS A 39 14.48 -14.56 18.19
N PRO A 40 14.91 -13.50 17.47
CA PRO A 40 14.55 -13.34 16.09
C PRO A 40 14.98 -14.59 15.32
N ALA A 41 14.16 -15.02 14.35
CA ALA A 41 14.55 -16.09 13.46
C ALA A 41 15.87 -15.73 12.75
N PRO A 42 16.74 -16.71 12.45
CA PRO A 42 17.95 -16.46 11.67
C PRO A 42 17.59 -15.74 10.37
N GLY A 43 18.24 -14.59 10.11
CA GLY A 43 17.99 -13.75 8.93
C GLY A 43 17.06 -12.55 9.15
N VAL A 44 16.38 -12.40 10.29
CA VAL A 44 15.58 -11.19 10.59
C VAL A 44 16.47 -9.95 10.69
N GLU A 45 17.65 -10.07 11.32
CA GLU A 45 18.65 -8.99 11.37
C GLU A 45 19.09 -8.56 9.96
N ASP A 46 19.28 -9.54 9.07
CA ASP A 46 19.68 -9.29 7.69
C ASP A 46 18.55 -8.64 6.90
N ILE A 47 17.30 -9.05 7.10
CA ILE A 47 16.12 -8.40 6.52
C ILE A 47 16.03 -6.93 6.94
N PHE A 48 16.22 -6.64 8.23
CA PHE A 48 16.23 -5.27 8.73
C PHE A 48 17.40 -4.45 8.19
N ARG A 49 18.62 -5.03 8.14
CA ARG A 49 19.78 -4.38 7.53
C ARG A 49 19.59 -4.11 6.05
N TYR A 50 19.03 -5.07 5.30
CA TYR A 50 18.77 -4.95 3.88
C TYR A 50 17.69 -3.89 3.62
N ARG A 51 16.60 -3.90 4.39
CA ARG A 51 15.54 -2.87 4.31
C ARG A 51 16.08 -1.48 4.62
N ASN A 52 16.92 -1.35 5.65
CA ASN A 52 17.50 -0.07 6.04
C ASN A 52 18.59 0.40 5.05
N ALA A 53 19.37 -0.51 4.46
CA ALA A 53 20.36 -0.19 3.44
C ALA A 53 19.70 0.15 2.10
N TRP A 54 18.65 -0.61 1.72
CA TRP A 54 17.80 -0.33 0.57
C TRP A 54 17.13 1.04 0.72
N ALA A 55 16.48 1.34 1.85
CA ALA A 55 15.88 2.64 2.10
C ALA A 55 16.87 3.81 2.10
N ARG A 56 18.15 3.57 2.46
CA ARG A 56 19.23 4.58 2.44
C ARG A 56 19.84 4.80 1.05
N ASN A 57 19.95 3.75 0.24
CA ASN A 57 20.62 3.78 -1.07
C ASN A 57 19.67 3.95 -2.25
N VAL A 58 18.38 3.66 -2.07
CA VAL A 58 17.34 3.84 -3.08
C VAL A 58 16.77 5.23 -2.88
N GLY A 59 17.41 6.22 -3.52
CA GLY A 59 16.87 7.57 -3.58
C GLY A 59 15.44 7.61 -4.12
N GLN A 60 14.76 8.76 -4.00
CA GLN A 60 13.38 8.95 -4.46
C GLN A 60 13.15 8.46 -5.91
N SER A 61 14.15 8.60 -6.78
CA SER A 61 14.09 8.14 -8.17
C SER A 61 13.97 6.61 -8.29
N ASN A 62 14.83 5.85 -7.61
CA ASN A 62 14.78 4.39 -7.66
C ASN A 62 13.52 3.84 -6.97
N ARG A 63 13.03 4.52 -5.92
CA ARG A 63 11.76 4.16 -5.30
C ARG A 63 10.60 4.32 -6.30
N ARG A 64 10.52 5.47 -6.98
CA ARG A 64 9.51 5.72 -8.02
C ARG A 64 9.61 4.72 -9.18
N LEU A 65 10.83 4.28 -9.53
CA LEU A 65 11.06 3.29 -10.57
C LEU A 65 10.56 1.90 -10.17
N MET A 66 10.84 1.45 -8.94
CA MET A 66 10.34 0.17 -8.42
C MET A 66 8.81 0.19 -8.28
N GLU A 67 8.24 1.26 -7.72
CA GLU A 67 6.78 1.42 -7.64
C GLU A 67 6.12 1.45 -9.03
N ARG A 68 6.80 1.98 -10.06
CA ARG A 68 6.31 1.91 -11.44
C ARG A 68 6.38 0.48 -11.97
N ALA A 69 7.50 -0.22 -11.77
CA ALA A 69 7.67 -1.61 -12.22
C ALA A 69 6.66 -2.56 -11.57
N GLU A 70 6.38 -2.40 -10.28
CA GLU A 70 5.35 -3.19 -9.56
C GLU A 70 3.95 -2.91 -10.12
N ARG A 71 3.61 -1.64 -10.40
CA ARG A 71 2.34 -1.27 -11.05
C ARG A 71 2.21 -1.89 -12.43
N ASP A 72 3.24 -1.74 -13.27
CA ASP A 72 3.25 -2.30 -14.63
C ASP A 72 3.10 -3.83 -14.58
N HIS A 73 3.77 -4.50 -13.63
CA HIS A 73 3.63 -5.94 -13.41
C HIS A 73 2.21 -6.34 -12.97
N ALA A 74 1.60 -5.58 -12.06
CA ALA A 74 0.22 -5.82 -11.62
C ALA A 74 -0.78 -5.64 -12.77
N ILE A 75 -0.63 -4.59 -13.59
CA ILE A 75 -1.46 -4.35 -14.77
C ILE A 75 -1.31 -5.49 -15.78
N ALA A 76 -0.09 -5.93 -16.05
CA ALA A 76 0.17 -7.06 -16.94
C ALA A 76 -0.49 -8.36 -16.44
N LYS A 77 -0.55 -8.57 -15.12
CA LYS A 77 -1.20 -9.73 -14.50
C LYS A 77 -2.72 -9.71 -14.62
N LEU A 78 -3.35 -8.53 -14.63
CA LEU A 78 -4.80 -8.39 -14.83
C LEU A 78 -5.22 -8.84 -16.24
N GLY A 79 -4.36 -8.62 -17.24
CA GLY A 79 -4.64 -8.94 -18.63
C GLY A 79 -5.79 -8.10 -19.22
N PRO A 80 -6.26 -8.44 -20.43
CA PRO A 80 -7.37 -7.75 -21.07
C PRO A 80 -8.68 -7.89 -20.28
N ILE A 81 -9.33 -6.78 -19.99
CA ILE A 81 -10.59 -6.74 -19.23
C ILE A 81 -11.75 -6.65 -20.21
N ASN A 82 -12.72 -7.55 -20.11
CA ASN A 82 -13.84 -7.59 -21.05
C ASN A 82 -15.01 -6.67 -20.70
N HIS A 83 -15.18 -6.28 -19.43
CA HIS A 83 -16.35 -5.52 -19.00
C HIS A 83 -15.95 -4.14 -18.50
N LEU A 84 -16.66 -3.10 -18.93
CA LEU A 84 -16.39 -1.71 -18.55
C LEU A 84 -16.45 -1.51 -17.03
N ALA A 85 -17.44 -2.11 -16.36
CA ALA A 85 -17.53 -2.05 -14.89
C ALA A 85 -16.30 -2.67 -14.20
N ALA A 86 -15.81 -3.80 -14.72
CA ALA A 86 -14.60 -4.44 -14.19
C ALA A 86 -13.35 -3.57 -14.43
N LEU A 87 -13.28 -2.85 -15.54
CA LEU A 87 -12.21 -1.88 -15.81
C LEU A 87 -12.22 -0.74 -14.80
N VAL A 88 -13.39 -0.15 -14.56
CA VAL A 88 -13.56 0.97 -13.62
C VAL A 88 -13.12 0.55 -12.21
N VAL A 89 -13.50 -0.65 -11.77
CA VAL A 89 -13.07 -1.19 -10.46
C VAL A 89 -11.57 -1.47 -10.44
N ALA A 90 -11.04 -2.13 -11.47
CA ALA A 90 -9.62 -2.49 -11.54
C ALA A 90 -8.69 -1.26 -11.56
N MET A 91 -9.20 -0.10 -12.00
CA MET A 91 -8.46 1.15 -12.14
C MET A 91 -8.70 2.13 -10.98
N GLU A 92 -9.42 1.75 -9.92
CA GLU A 92 -9.76 2.63 -8.78
C GLU A 92 -8.52 3.26 -8.10
N TRP A 93 -7.41 2.53 -8.10
CA TRP A 93 -6.14 3.00 -7.54
C TRP A 93 -5.46 4.10 -8.36
N HIS A 94 -5.87 4.33 -9.61
CA HIS A 94 -5.18 5.26 -10.51
C HIS A 94 -5.46 6.72 -10.13
N PRO A 95 -4.44 7.63 -10.10
CA PRO A 95 -4.65 9.03 -9.71
C PRO A 95 -5.65 9.82 -10.56
N HIS A 96 -5.88 9.36 -11.79
CA HIS A 96 -6.84 9.93 -12.73
C HIS A 96 -8.07 9.03 -12.94
N HIS A 97 -8.41 8.19 -11.95
CA HIS A 97 -9.57 7.29 -12.01
C HIS A 97 -10.88 8.01 -12.29
N ALA A 98 -11.06 9.22 -11.75
CA ALA A 98 -12.24 10.05 -12.02
C ALA A 98 -12.52 10.22 -13.52
N TYR A 99 -11.49 10.36 -14.36
CA TYR A 99 -11.66 10.45 -15.82
C TYR A 99 -12.22 9.16 -16.42
N ILE A 100 -11.78 8.00 -15.92
CA ILE A 100 -12.26 6.70 -16.35
C ILE A 100 -13.73 6.55 -15.94
N LEU A 101 -14.05 6.87 -14.70
CA LEU A 101 -15.41 6.80 -14.17
C LEU A 101 -16.38 7.73 -14.92
N ILE A 102 -16.00 8.99 -15.12
CA ILE A 102 -16.85 9.98 -15.78
C ILE A 102 -17.12 9.55 -17.22
N VAL A 103 -16.10 9.25 -18.02
CA VAL A 103 -16.32 8.82 -19.42
C VAL A 103 -17.06 7.48 -19.51
N ALA A 104 -16.90 6.59 -18.52
CA ALA A 104 -17.66 5.33 -18.47
C ALA A 104 -19.15 5.53 -18.16
N THR A 105 -19.50 6.61 -17.45
CA THR A 105 -20.87 6.91 -17.02
C THR A 105 -21.57 7.93 -17.92
N ASP A 106 -20.79 8.80 -18.56
CA ASP A 106 -21.21 9.88 -19.44
C ASP A 106 -20.39 9.84 -20.75
N PRO A 107 -20.70 8.88 -21.64
CA PRO A 107 -19.99 8.75 -22.91
C PRO A 107 -20.26 9.95 -23.82
N GLY A 108 -19.20 10.46 -24.43
CA GLY A 108 -19.25 11.66 -25.26
C GLY A 108 -18.95 12.95 -24.49
N VAL A 109 -18.63 12.88 -23.19
CA VAL A 109 -18.24 14.05 -22.37
C VAL A 109 -17.10 14.84 -23.02
N THR A 110 -17.22 16.16 -22.99
CA THR A 110 -16.25 17.09 -23.60
C THR A 110 -15.24 17.58 -22.57
N CYS A 111 -14.12 18.12 -23.03
CA CYS A 111 -13.13 18.73 -22.13
C CYS A 111 -13.70 19.90 -21.30
N GLU A 112 -14.65 20.66 -21.85
CA GLU A 112 -15.30 21.77 -21.16
C GLU A 112 -16.20 21.22 -20.05
N GLU A 113 -17.03 20.22 -20.36
CA GLU A 113 -17.91 19.57 -19.38
C GLU A 113 -17.12 18.94 -18.21
N LEU A 114 -15.93 18.39 -18.47
CA LEU A 114 -15.02 17.88 -17.43
C LEU A 114 -14.58 18.96 -16.44
N THR A 115 -14.37 20.19 -16.91
CA THR A 115 -14.01 21.33 -16.05
C THR A 115 -15.26 21.90 -15.39
N ASP A 116 -16.28 22.22 -16.18
CA ASP A 116 -17.40 23.06 -15.75
C ASP A 116 -18.44 22.29 -14.93
N PHE A 117 -18.71 21.03 -15.27
CA PHE A 117 -19.69 20.20 -14.53
C PHE A 117 -19.02 19.28 -13.52
N TYR A 118 -17.91 18.65 -13.91
CA TYR A 118 -17.23 17.66 -13.06
C TYR A 118 -16.09 18.24 -12.21
N ASN A 119 -15.80 19.54 -12.34
CA ASN A 119 -14.80 20.28 -11.55
C ASN A 119 -13.41 19.62 -11.55
N LEU A 120 -13.00 19.02 -12.67
CA LEU A 120 -11.67 18.44 -12.80
C LEU A 120 -10.64 19.56 -13.03
N SER A 121 -9.76 19.78 -12.06
CA SER A 121 -8.81 20.90 -11.99
C SER A 121 -7.67 20.93 -13.04
N HIS A 122 -7.67 20.05 -14.05
CA HIS A 122 -6.53 19.93 -14.97
C HIS A 122 -6.70 20.80 -16.20
N SER A 123 -5.74 21.70 -16.43
CA SER A 123 -5.70 22.58 -17.61
C SER A 123 -5.56 21.86 -18.96
N ASN A 124 -5.32 20.54 -18.98
CA ASN A 124 -5.15 19.77 -20.21
C ASN A 124 -5.67 18.32 -20.11
N HIS A 125 -6.99 18.17 -20.12
CA HIS A 125 -7.66 16.86 -20.11
C HIS A 125 -7.17 15.93 -21.24
N ARG A 126 -6.90 16.47 -22.44
CA ARG A 126 -6.40 15.69 -23.58
C ARG A 126 -5.09 14.97 -23.25
N MET A 127 -4.18 15.64 -22.53
CA MET A 127 -2.93 15.04 -22.09
C MET A 127 -3.16 13.93 -21.06
N VAL A 128 -4.14 14.09 -20.17
CA VAL A 128 -4.52 13.07 -19.19
C VAL A 128 -5.02 11.81 -19.90
N PHE A 129 -5.94 11.94 -20.86
CA PHE A 129 -6.42 10.82 -21.67
C PHE A 129 -5.29 10.10 -22.41
N ARG A 130 -4.36 10.83 -23.03
CA ARG A 130 -3.18 10.24 -23.69
C ARG A 130 -2.30 9.43 -22.74
N ARG A 131 -2.07 9.93 -21.53
CA ARG A 131 -1.30 9.22 -20.49
C ARG A 131 -2.04 7.99 -19.98
N LEU A 132 -3.35 8.09 -19.79
CA LEU A 132 -4.17 6.94 -19.39
C LEU A 132 -4.19 5.86 -20.47
N ASN A 133 -4.20 6.23 -21.74
CA ASN A 133 -4.19 5.27 -22.85
C ASN A 133 -2.97 4.34 -22.85
N THR A 134 -1.82 4.73 -22.28
CA THR A 134 -0.67 3.80 -22.18
C THR A 134 -0.95 2.66 -21.21
N VAL A 135 -1.70 2.93 -20.14
CA VAL A 135 -2.10 1.93 -19.15
C VAL A 135 -3.28 1.11 -19.66
N LEU A 136 -4.33 1.78 -20.14
CA LEU A 136 -5.55 1.13 -20.63
C LEU A 136 -5.29 0.19 -21.81
N LYS A 137 -4.29 0.48 -22.65
CA LYS A 137 -3.91 -0.38 -23.77
C LYS A 137 -3.56 -1.80 -23.31
N GLN A 138 -2.89 -1.95 -22.17
CA GLN A 138 -2.56 -3.27 -21.61
C GLN A 138 -3.81 -4.02 -21.13
N LEU A 139 -4.86 -3.28 -20.76
CA LEU A 139 -6.15 -3.80 -20.32
C LEU A 139 -7.14 -4.00 -21.49
N GLY A 140 -6.75 -3.68 -22.73
CA GLY A 140 -7.59 -3.82 -23.92
C GLY A 140 -8.57 -2.66 -24.14
N TRP A 141 -8.35 -1.50 -23.53
CA TRP A 141 -9.22 -0.32 -23.63
C TRP A 141 -8.44 0.91 -24.10
N ARG A 142 -9.17 1.89 -24.64
CA ARG A 142 -8.62 3.23 -24.87
C ARG A 142 -9.73 4.28 -24.78
N PHE A 143 -9.34 5.47 -24.38
CA PHE A 143 -10.08 6.67 -24.67
C PHE A 143 -9.95 7.01 -26.15
N ALA A 144 -11.09 7.15 -26.80
CA ALA A 144 -11.20 7.63 -28.16
C ALA A 144 -12.03 8.89 -28.20
N SER A 145 -11.70 9.74 -29.15
CA SER A 145 -12.30 11.06 -29.28
C SER A 145 -13.07 11.13 -30.59
N TYR A 146 -14.33 11.54 -30.52
CA TYR A 146 -15.22 11.59 -31.68
C TYR A 146 -15.91 12.95 -31.79
N PRO A 147 -16.22 13.41 -33.01
CA PRO A 147 -17.09 14.57 -33.20
C PRO A 147 -18.53 14.20 -32.78
N ARG A 148 -19.21 15.08 -32.02
CA ARG A 148 -20.60 14.85 -31.55
C ARG A 148 -21.67 14.91 -32.66
N GLY A 149 -21.27 15.20 -33.91
CA GLY A 149 -22.12 15.03 -35.09
C GLY A 149 -22.03 16.18 -36.08
N VAL A 150 -21.77 17.41 -35.63
CA VAL A 150 -21.70 18.60 -36.50
C VAL A 150 -20.26 19.07 -36.66
N PRO A 151 -19.83 19.56 -37.84
CA PRO A 151 -18.55 20.25 -37.97
C PRO A 151 -18.49 21.45 -37.01
N ASN A 152 -17.45 21.48 -36.16
CA ASN A 152 -17.15 22.48 -35.11
C ASN A 152 -17.66 22.21 -33.69
N GLU A 153 -18.30 21.06 -33.40
CA GLU A 153 -18.58 20.70 -32.01
C GLU A 153 -17.32 20.26 -31.24
N PRO A 154 -17.24 20.52 -29.92
CA PRO A 154 -16.17 20.04 -29.08
C PRO A 154 -16.14 18.50 -29.12
N TRP A 155 -14.93 17.95 -29.27
CA TRP A 155 -14.75 16.50 -29.35
C TRP A 155 -15.12 15.85 -28.02
N GLY A 156 -16.06 14.91 -28.09
CA GLY A 156 -16.44 14.07 -26.97
C GLY A 156 -15.46 12.92 -26.78
N TRP A 157 -15.42 12.37 -25.57
CA TRP A 157 -14.58 11.22 -25.23
C TRP A 157 -15.42 10.00 -24.88
N GLU A 158 -14.98 8.85 -25.36
CA GLU A 158 -15.59 7.55 -25.06
C GLU A 158 -14.52 6.53 -24.69
N LEU A 159 -14.91 5.54 -23.89
CA LEU A 159 -14.10 4.37 -23.60
C LEU A 159 -14.48 3.24 -24.55
N GLU A 160 -13.59 2.93 -25.47
CA GLU A 160 -13.79 1.84 -26.42
C GLU A 160 -12.81 0.70 -26.16
N LYS A 161 -13.24 -0.51 -26.53
CA LYS A 161 -12.35 -1.67 -26.58
C LYS A 161 -11.42 -1.56 -27.77
N ILE A 162 -10.17 -1.94 -27.56
CA ILE A 162 -9.21 -2.11 -28.64
C ILE A 162 -9.55 -3.46 -29.33
N PRO A 163 -9.80 -3.47 -30.65
CA PRO A 163 -9.96 -4.73 -31.38
C PRO A 163 -8.67 -5.54 -31.28
N GLY A 164 -8.80 -6.80 -30.86
CA GLY A 164 -7.72 -7.76 -30.70
C GLY A 164 -7.22 -8.32 -32.02
#